data_AF-A0A424W6N3-F1
#
_entry.id   AF-A0A424W6N3-F1
#
_cell.length_a   1.000
_cell.length_b   1.000
_cell.length_c   1.000
_cell.angle_alpha   90.00
_cell.angle_beta   90.00
_cell.angle_gamma   90.00
#
_symmetry.space_group_name_H-M   'P 1'
#
loop_
_entity.id
_entity.type
_entity.pdbx_description
1 polymer ?
#
loop_
_entity_poly.entity_id
_entity_poly.type
_entity_poly.pdbx_seq_one_letter_code
_entity_poly.pdbx_strand_id
1 'polypeptide(L)'
;MGADVGDLLVLLAVAGCAVLAWKAAVRTGRSKGLLRAAAGISLALSALFFYAWYAQYLKWDFNELGRYYDPVEQVVYTDSGFVWILPAGVMLAIGLLCAWRGWRR
;
A
#
# COMPACT_ATOMS: atom_id res chain seq x y z
N MET A 1 -4.45 31.26 4.31
CA MET A 1 -3.41 30.24 4.03
C MET A 1 -3.42 30.01 2.53
N GLY A 2 -2.62 30.78 1.78
CA GLY A 2 -2.52 30.63 0.32
C GLY A 2 -1.61 29.44 0.03
N ALA A 3 -2.03 28.56 -0.88
CA ALA A 3 -1.15 27.49 -1.36
C ALA A 3 0.11 28.13 -1.96
N ASP A 4 1.28 27.74 -1.46
CA ASP A 4 2.55 28.23 -2.01
C ASP A 4 2.70 27.69 -3.44
N VAL A 5 3.41 28.42 -4.30
CA VAL A 5 3.71 27.97 -5.67
C VAL A 5 4.43 26.62 -5.64
N GLY A 6 5.24 26.37 -4.61
CA GLY A 6 5.86 25.08 -4.34
C GLY A 6 4.85 23.94 -4.13
N ASP A 7 3.81 24.16 -3.33
CA ASP A 7 2.76 23.15 -3.08
C ASP A 7 2.02 22.80 -4.36
N LEU A 8 1.72 23.80 -5.19
CA LEU A 8 1.05 23.60 -6.47
C LEU A 8 1.90 22.75 -7.44
N LEU A 9 3.21 23.01 -7.50
CA LEU A 9 4.14 22.25 -8.34
C LEU A 9 4.28 20.80 -7.87
N VAL A 10 4.35 20.57 -6.56
CA VAL A 10 4.38 19.22 -5.98
C VAL A 10 3.09 18.47 -6.32
N LEU A 11 1.92 19.10 -6.16
CA LEU A 11 0.63 18.50 -6.50
C LEU A 11 0.53 18.17 -7.99
N LEU A 12 0.97 19.06 -8.87
CA LEU A 12 1.00 18.82 -10.32
C LEU A 12 1.98 17.70 -10.71
N ALA A 13 3.13 17.61 -10.06
CA ALA A 13 4.10 16.55 -10.29
C ALA A 13 3.56 15.18 -9.84
N VAL A 14 2.96 15.11 -8.64
CA VAL A 14 2.31 13.89 -8.13
C VAL A 14 1.16 13.46 -9.04
N ALA A 15 0.31 14.41 -9.44
CA ALA A 15 -0.79 14.13 -10.36
C ALA A 15 -0.27 13.66 -11.75
N GLY A 16 0.78 14.30 -12.26
CA GLY A 16 1.44 13.91 -13.52
C GLY A 16 2.02 12.50 -13.47
N CYS A 17 2.76 12.17 -12.41
CA CYS A 17 3.29 10.83 -12.17
C CYS A 17 2.18 9.79 -12.06
N ALA A 18 1.10 10.09 -11.34
CA ALA A 18 -0.07 9.22 -11.23
C ALA A 18 -0.74 8.97 -12.59
N VAL A 19 -0.89 10.00 -13.42
CA VAL A 19 -1.48 9.90 -14.77
C VAL A 19 -0.57 9.11 -15.71
N LEU A 20 0.75 9.30 -15.65
CA LEU A 20 1.70 8.56 -16.47
C LEU A 20 1.77 7.09 -16.05
N ALA A 21 1.83 6.81 -14.75
CA ALA A 21 1.75 5.45 -14.22
C ALA A 21 0.43 4.77 -14.63
N TRP A 22 -0.69 5.49 -14.56
CA TRP A 22 -1.99 5.01 -15.03
C TRP A 22 -2.00 4.69 -16.52
N LYS A 23 -1.49 5.58 -17.38
CA LYS A 23 -1.40 5.35 -18.83
C LYS A 23 -0.49 4.17 -19.18
N ALA A 24 0.65 4.04 -18.47
CA ALA A 24 1.56 2.92 -18.63
C ALA A 24 0.90 1.59 -18.23
N ALA A 25 0.19 1.57 -17.09
CA ALA A 25 -0.58 0.42 -16.62
C ALA A 25 -1.73 0.03 -17.57
N VAL A 26 -2.40 1.01 -18.17
CA VAL A 26 -3.44 0.77 -19.18
C VAL A 26 -2.86 0.20 -20.48
N ARG A 27 -1.64 0.62 -20.87
CA ARG A 27 -0.93 0.06 -22.05
C ARG A 27 -0.40 -1.35 -21.83
N THR A 28 0.05 -1.69 -20.62
CA THR A 28 0.53 -3.05 -20.27
C THR A 28 -0.61 -4.06 -20.12
N GLY A 29 -1.86 -3.61 -19.89
CA GLY A 29 -3.05 -4.46 -19.78
C GLY A 29 -3.58 -5.07 -21.08
N ARG A 30 -2.70 -5.40 -22.05
CA ARG A 30 -3.09 -5.98 -23.34
C ARG A 30 -3.31 -7.49 -23.30
N SER A 31 -2.74 -8.19 -22.32
CA SER A 31 -2.97 -9.63 -22.10
C SER A 31 -3.72 -9.89 -20.79
N LYS A 32 -4.84 -10.61 -20.87
CA LYS A 32 -5.66 -10.98 -19.69
C LYS A 32 -4.85 -11.78 -18.65
N GLY A 33 -3.91 -12.60 -19.13
CA GLY A 33 -3.01 -13.38 -18.27
C GLY A 33 -2.13 -12.50 -17.39
N LEU A 34 -1.53 -11.44 -17.95
CA LEU A 34 -0.69 -10.52 -17.19
C LEU A 34 -1.49 -9.76 -16.14
N LEU A 35 -2.71 -9.30 -16.47
CA LEU A 35 -3.58 -8.61 -15.51
C LEU A 35 -4.01 -9.52 -14.35
N ARG A 36 -4.31 -10.80 -14.62
CA ARG A 36 -4.64 -11.78 -13.58
C ARG A 36 -3.43 -12.12 -12.70
N ALA A 37 -2.25 -12.28 -13.31
CA ALA A 37 -1.01 -12.51 -12.56
C ALA A 37 -0.68 -11.30 -11.67
N ALA A 38 -0.74 -10.08 -12.21
CA ALA A 38 -0.54 -8.85 -11.45
C ALA A 38 -1.55 -8.72 -10.30
N ALA A 39 -2.83 -9.04 -10.54
CA ALA A 39 -3.84 -9.06 -9.50
C ALA A 39 -3.47 -10.05 -8.38
N GLY A 40 -3.11 -11.28 -8.72
CA GLY A 40 -2.71 -12.30 -7.75
C GLY A 40 -1.50 -11.87 -6.91
N ILE A 41 -0.46 -11.36 -7.57
CA ILE A 41 0.77 -10.89 -6.89
C ILE A 41 0.46 -9.71 -5.97
N SER A 42 -0.28 -8.71 -6.44
CA SER A 42 -0.63 -7.55 -5.61
C SER A 42 -1.51 -7.92 -4.43
N LEU A 43 -2.48 -8.83 -4.60
CA LEU A 43 -3.31 -9.31 -3.49
C LEU A 43 -2.50 -10.11 -2.46
N ALA A 44 -1.57 -10.95 -2.91
CA ALA A 44 -0.68 -11.69 -2.01
C ALA A 44 0.23 -10.74 -1.22
N LEU A 45 0.82 -9.73 -1.87
CA LEU A 45 1.62 -8.70 -1.21
C LEU A 45 0.79 -7.88 -0.22
N SER A 46 -0.45 -7.54 -0.59
CA SER A 46 -1.38 -6.84 0.29
C SER A 46 -1.64 -7.65 1.56
N ALA A 47 -1.94 -8.96 1.42
CA ALA A 47 -2.15 -9.85 2.57
C ALA A 47 -0.90 -9.93 3.45
N LEU A 48 0.30 -10.02 2.85
CA LEU A 48 1.57 -10.03 3.58
C LEU A 48 1.79 -8.73 4.37
N PHE A 49 1.52 -7.57 3.78
CA PHE A 49 1.66 -6.29 4.50
C PHE A 49 0.59 -6.08 5.57
N PHE A 50 -0.65 -6.55 5.35
CA PHE A 50 -1.66 -6.57 6.41
C PHE A 50 -1.24 -7.48 7.56
N TYR A 51 -0.63 -8.63 7.28
CA TYR A 51 -0.08 -9.48 8.32
C TYR A 51 1.07 -8.80 9.06
N ALA A 52 1.98 -8.12 8.34
CA ALA A 52 3.04 -7.33 8.97
C ALA A 52 2.47 -6.23 9.87
N TRP A 53 1.45 -5.50 9.41
CA TRP A 53 0.73 -4.52 10.22
C TRP A 53 0.07 -5.14 11.45
N TYR A 54 -0.57 -6.30 11.31
CA TYR A 54 -1.15 -7.02 12.44
C TYR A 54 -0.08 -7.43 13.46
N ALA A 55 1.00 -8.07 12.97
CA ALA A 55 2.06 -8.63 13.80
C ALA A 55 2.92 -7.57 14.49
N GLN A 56 3.10 -6.41 13.86
CA GLN A 56 3.96 -5.33 14.36
C GLN A 56 3.19 -4.23 15.10
N TYR A 57 1.88 -4.11 14.88
CA TYR A 57 1.08 -2.99 15.40
C TYR A 57 -0.25 -3.44 16.01
N LEU A 58 -1.18 -3.98 15.21
CA LEU A 58 -2.59 -4.11 15.62
C LEU A 58 -2.80 -5.00 16.85
N LYS A 59 -1.99 -6.05 17.02
CA LYS A 59 -2.19 -7.03 18.09
C LYS A 59 -1.65 -6.59 19.46
N TRP A 60 -0.91 -5.48 19.51
CA TRP A 60 -0.20 -5.05 20.71
C TRP A 60 -0.89 -3.88 21.39
N ASP A 61 -0.79 -3.83 22.72
CA ASP A 61 -1.25 -2.72 23.53
C ASP A 61 -0.06 -1.85 23.95
N PHE A 62 0.07 -0.69 23.32
CA PHE A 62 1.22 0.19 23.50
C PHE A 62 1.05 1.08 24.74
N ASN A 63 2.14 1.29 25.49
CA ASN A 63 2.14 2.24 26.59
C ASN A 63 2.15 3.70 26.10
N GLU A 64 2.17 4.66 27.04
CA GLU A 64 2.22 6.11 26.76
C GLU A 64 3.43 6.55 25.91
N LEU A 65 4.49 5.74 25.87
CA LEU A 65 5.69 5.98 25.05
C LEU A 65 5.62 5.32 23.67
N GLY A 66 4.50 4.70 23.31
CA GLY A 66 4.30 4.00 22.04
C GLY A 66 5.07 2.68 21.95
N ARG A 67 5.37 2.03 23.08
CA ARG A 67 6.20 0.81 23.14
C ARG A 67 5.47 -0.34 23.82
N TYR A 68 5.70 -1.55 23.30
CA TYR A 68 5.32 -2.80 23.94
C TYR A 68 6.55 -3.71 24.01
N TYR A 69 6.88 -4.22 25.18
CA TYR A 69 7.97 -5.17 25.35
C TYR A 69 7.39 -6.58 25.49
N ASP A 70 7.78 -7.47 24.57
CA ASP A 70 7.46 -8.88 24.64
C ASP A 70 8.51 -9.60 25.51
N PRO A 71 8.15 -10.11 26.70
CA PRO A 71 9.10 -10.77 27.58
C PRO A 71 9.49 -12.18 27.10
N VAL A 72 8.72 -12.79 26.19
CA VAL A 72 9.01 -14.12 25.64
C VAL A 72 10.01 -13.98 24.49
N GLU A 73 9.70 -13.13 23.52
CA GLU A 73 10.56 -12.91 22.36
C GLU A 73 11.73 -11.96 22.65
N GLN A 74 11.70 -11.25 23.79
CA GLN A 74 12.69 -10.24 24.18
C GLN A 74 12.80 -9.10 23.14
N VAL A 75 11.70 -8.77 22.47
CA VAL A 75 11.61 -7.75 21.42
C VAL A 75 10.74 -6.58 21.89
N VAL A 76 11.13 -5.36 21.49
CA VAL A 76 10.31 -4.16 21.68
C VAL A 76 9.60 -3.81 20.38
N TYR A 77 8.28 -3.83 20.42
CA TYR A 77 7.42 -3.34 19.34
C TYR A 77 7.11 -1.86 19.55
N THR A 78 6.91 -1.15 18.44
CA THR A 78 6.65 0.30 18.45
C THR A 78 5.41 0.65 17.63
N ASP A 79 4.74 1.72 18.01
CA ASP A 79 3.59 2.28 17.29
C ASP A 79 3.88 2.64 15.82
N SER A 80 5.15 2.86 15.47
CA SER A 80 5.59 3.05 14.08
C SER A 80 5.23 1.89 13.15
N GLY A 81 4.96 0.70 13.70
CA GLY A 81 4.45 -0.47 12.96
C GLY A 81 3.13 -0.19 12.21
N PHE A 82 2.42 0.89 12.53
CA PHE A 82 1.24 1.34 11.77
C PHE A 82 1.54 1.53 10.28
N VAL A 83 2.77 1.91 9.90
CA VAL A 83 3.16 2.24 8.52
C VAL A 83 2.83 1.14 7.51
N TRP A 84 2.81 -0.13 7.94
CA TRP A 84 2.53 -1.29 7.08
C TRP A 84 1.11 -1.30 6.49
N ILE A 85 0.16 -0.56 7.08
CA ILE A 85 -1.20 -0.44 6.52
C ILE A 85 -1.21 0.30 5.17
N LEU A 86 -0.25 1.20 4.95
CA LEU A 86 -0.16 2.00 3.73
C LEU A 86 0.18 1.15 2.49
N PRO A 87 1.31 0.41 2.44
CA PRO A 87 1.58 -0.48 1.32
C PRO A 87 0.54 -1.59 1.22
N ALA A 88 -0.04 -2.06 2.33
CA ALA A 88 -1.12 -3.05 2.31
C ALA A 88 -2.35 -2.55 1.52
N GLY A 89 -2.81 -1.33 1.81
CA GLY A 89 -3.93 -0.69 1.14
C GLY A 89 -3.65 -0.37 -0.33
N VAL A 90 -2.46 0.12 -0.66
CA VAL A 90 -2.07 0.40 -2.05
C VAL A 90 -2.05 -0.88 -2.89
N MET A 91 -1.44 -1.94 -2.37
CA MET A 91 -1.40 -3.24 -3.06
C MET A 91 -2.79 -3.85 -3.21
N LEU A 92 -3.67 -3.68 -2.21
CA LEU A 92 -5.07 -4.11 -2.30
C LEU A 92 -5.77 -3.40 -3.45
N ALA A 93 -5.68 -2.07 -3.50
CA ALA A 93 -6.33 -1.27 -4.54
C ALA A 93 -5.83 -1.65 -5.94
N ILE A 94 -4.52 -1.82 -6.12
CA ILE A 94 -3.93 -2.25 -7.40
C ILE A 94 -4.44 -3.66 -7.76
N GLY A 95 -4.41 -4.59 -6.81
CA GLY A 95 -4.86 -5.97 -7.02
C GLY A 95 -6.33 -6.05 -7.46
N LEU A 96 -7.22 -5.31 -6.79
CA LEU A 96 -8.64 -5.23 -7.12
C LEU A 96 -8.86 -4.57 -8.50
N LEU A 97 -8.15 -3.50 -8.81
CA LEU A 97 -8.24 -2.83 -10.12
C LEU A 97 -7.78 -3.76 -11.26
N CYS A 98 -6.69 -4.49 -11.06
CA CYS A 98 -6.17 -5.47 -12.03
C CYS A 98 -7.15 -6.65 -12.22
N ALA A 99 -7.71 -7.18 -11.12
CA ALA A 99 -8.69 -8.26 -11.17
C ALA A 99 -9.95 -7.83 -11.94
N TRP A 100 -10.50 -6.66 -11.60
CA TRP A 100 -11.68 -6.09 -12.26
C TRP A 100 -11.47 -5.88 -13.76
N ARG A 101 -10.32 -5.35 -14.17
CA ARG A 101 -9.97 -5.19 -15.60
C ARG A 101 -9.73 -6.50 -16.32
N GLY A 102 -9.12 -7.49 -15.65
CA GLY A 102 -8.87 -8.82 -16.19
C GLY A 102 -10.14 -9.66 -16.37
N TRP A 103 -11.24 -9.32 -15.70
CA TRP A 103 -12.55 -9.95 -15.86
C TRP A 103 -13.48 -9.24 -16.84
N ARG A 104 -13.39 -7.91 -17.02
CA ARG A 104 -14.29 -7.15 -17.90
C ARG A 104 -13.91 -7.14 -19.39
N ARG A 105 -12.71 -7.58 -19.76
CA ARG A 105 -12.27 -7.69 -21.17
C ARG A 105 -12.26 -9.14 -21.61
#